data_AF-A0A936DJJ3-F1
#
_entry.id   AF-A0A936DJJ3-F1
#
_cell.length_a   1.000
_cell.length_b   1.000
_cell.length_c   1.000
_cell.angle_alpha   90.00
_cell.angle_beta   90.00
_cell.angle_gamma   90.00
#
_symmetry.space_group_name_H-M   'P 1'
#
loop_
_entity.id
_entity.type
_entity.pdbx_description
1 polymer ?
#
loop_
_entity_poly.entity_id
_entity_poly.type
_entity_poly.pdbx_seq_one_letter_code
_entity_poly.pdbx_strand_id
1 'polypeptide(L)'
;MTRPWINVRPGLRPAKQIAAQRLRSKGGSTTLSPTELINEAVVRVMGAAPQWQNRAHFFASMSLYMRAVLVDHARARHSERRGSPMLHVTLGTLAT
;
A
#
# COMPACT_ATOMS: atom_id res chain seq x y z
N MET A 1 -17.66 -28.04 4.35
CA MET A 1 -17.10 -27.25 3.23
C MET A 1 -17.47 -25.78 3.41
N THR A 2 -16.76 -25.07 4.28
CA THR A 2 -17.04 -23.67 4.63
C THR A 2 -16.03 -22.80 3.89
N ARG A 3 -16.50 -21.94 2.98
CA ARG A 3 -15.63 -21.02 2.20
C ARG A 3 -14.95 -20.02 3.16
N PRO A 4 -13.64 -20.14 3.44
CA PRO A 4 -12.98 -19.42 4.54
C PRO A 4 -12.84 -17.91 4.29
N TRP A 5 -13.11 -17.42 3.08
CA TRP A 5 -12.99 -16.01 2.72
C TRP A 5 -14.19 -15.14 3.11
N ILE A 6 -15.30 -15.73 3.61
CA ILE A 6 -16.51 -14.97 4.02
C ILE A 6 -16.34 -14.26 5.37
N ASN A 7 -15.42 -14.69 6.24
CA ASN A 7 -15.31 -14.15 7.61
C ASN A 7 -14.49 -12.85 7.71
N VAL A 8 -13.99 -12.34 6.59
CA VAL A 8 -13.23 -11.10 6.53
C VAL A 8 -13.70 -10.31 5.31
N ARG A 9 -14.88 -9.71 5.38
CA ARG A 9 -15.18 -8.54 4.53
C ARG A 9 -14.68 -7.30 5.28
N PRO A 10 -13.39 -6.91 5.16
CA PRO A 10 -12.91 -5.72 5.84
C PRO A 10 -13.63 -4.52 5.24
N GLY A 11 -14.47 -3.85 6.02
CA GLY A 11 -14.97 -2.53 5.62
C GLY A 11 -13.78 -1.61 5.35
N LEU A 12 -13.78 -0.88 4.23
CA LEU A 12 -12.68 0.03 3.86
C LEU A 12 -12.56 1.26 4.76
N ARG A 13 -13.53 1.52 5.65
CA ARG A 13 -13.56 2.74 6.48
C ARG A 13 -12.28 2.94 7.32
N PRO A 14 -11.77 1.94 8.06
CA PRO A 14 -10.54 2.11 8.84
C PRO A 14 -9.31 2.29 7.95
N ALA A 15 -9.23 1.60 6.80
CA ALA A 15 -8.15 1.78 5.84
C ALA A 15 -8.14 3.21 5.26
N LYS A 16 -9.32 3.78 4.94
CA LYS A 16 -9.48 5.17 4.51
C LYS A 16 -9.03 6.17 5.58
N GLN A 17 -9.37 5.93 6.84
CA GLN A 17 -8.91 6.78 7.95
C GLN A 17 -7.38 6.74 8.10
N ILE A 18 -6.80 5.54 8.05
CA ILE A 18 -5.35 5.34 8.10
C ILE A 18 -4.64 6.04 6.93
N ALA A 19 -5.17 5.89 5.71
CA ALA A 19 -4.64 6.55 4.50
C ALA A 19 -4.69 8.08 4.62
N ALA A 20 -5.83 8.63 5.04
CA ALA A 20 -6.01 10.07 5.23
C ALA A 20 -5.05 10.62 6.30
N GLN A 21 -4.90 9.93 7.44
CA GLN A 21 -3.99 10.34 8.51
C GLN A 21 -2.54 10.37 8.02
N ARG A 22 -2.12 9.35 7.26
CA ARG A 22 -0.77 9.29 6.69
C ARG A 22 -0.49 10.41 5.70
N LEU A 23 -1.43 10.69 4.79
CA LEU A 23 -1.27 11.77 3.81
C LEU A 23 -1.15 13.13 4.50
N ARG A 24 -1.95 13.38 5.56
CA ARG A 24 -1.84 14.60 6.37
C ARG A 24 -0.48 14.72 7.05
N SER A 25 0.05 13.62 7.59
CA SER A 25 1.36 13.61 8.27
C SER A 25 2.55 13.89 7.35
N LYS A 26 2.43 13.68 6.04
CA LYS A 26 3.52 13.89 5.07
C LYS A 26 3.67 15.32 4.56
N GLY A 27 2.76 16.25 4.93
CA GLY A 27 3.03 17.70 4.88
C GLY A 27 3.36 18.31 3.52
N GLY A 28 2.89 17.75 2.40
CA GLY A 28 3.11 18.33 1.06
C GLY A 28 1.84 18.28 0.22
N SER A 29 1.70 19.22 -0.72
CA SER A 29 0.61 19.22 -1.71
C SER A 29 0.47 17.83 -2.33
N THR A 30 -0.61 17.16 -1.94
CA THR A 30 -0.80 15.73 -2.09
C THR A 30 -1.29 15.43 -3.50
N THR A 31 -0.39 14.99 -4.38
CA THR A 31 -0.76 14.45 -5.70
C THR A 31 -1.47 13.09 -5.58
N LEU A 32 -1.42 12.44 -4.42
CA LEU A 32 -1.91 11.08 -4.20
C LEU A 32 -3.13 11.04 -3.27
N SER A 33 -4.32 10.75 -3.80
CA SER A 33 -5.53 10.66 -2.98
C SER A 33 -5.50 9.45 -2.02
N PRO A 34 -6.28 9.48 -0.91
CA PRO A 34 -6.41 8.33 -0.02
C PRO A 34 -6.89 7.05 -0.73
N THR A 35 -7.72 7.20 -1.77
CA THR A 35 -8.25 6.07 -2.55
C THR A 35 -7.16 5.45 -3.42
N GLU A 36 -6.36 6.27 -4.10
CA GLU A 36 -5.21 5.77 -4.89
C GLU A 36 -4.19 5.07 -4.00
N LEU A 37 -3.89 5.65 -2.83
CA LEU A 37 -2.99 5.03 -1.85
C LEU A 37 -3.50 3.65 -1.41
N ILE A 38 -4.80 3.49 -1.21
CA ILE A 38 -5.40 2.18 -0.88
C ILE A 38 -5.30 1.23 -2.07
N ASN A 39 -5.66 1.67 -3.28
CA ASN A 39 -5.66 0.84 -4.47
C ASN A 39 -4.25 0.28 -4.74
N GLU A 40 -3.22 1.13 -4.71
CA GLU A 40 -1.83 0.71 -4.86
C GLU A 40 -1.37 -0.26 -3.77
N ALA A 41 -1.73 0.02 -2.51
CA ALA A 41 -1.41 -0.89 -1.42
C ALA A 41 -2.09 -2.26 -1.59
N VAL A 42 -3.34 -2.31 -2.06
CA VAL A 42 -4.09 -3.55 -2.33
C VAL A 42 -3.42 -4.35 -3.45
N VAL A 43 -3.00 -3.70 -4.54
CA VAL A 43 -2.30 -4.37 -5.64
C VAL A 43 -1.02 -5.05 -5.15
N ARG A 44 -0.18 -4.32 -4.39
CA ARG A 44 1.07 -4.87 -3.83
C ARG A 44 0.82 -6.01 -2.86
N VAL A 45 -0.20 -5.86 -2.02
CA VAL A 45 -0.65 -6.91 -1.09
C VAL A 45 -1.04 -8.18 -1.83
N MET A 46 -1.85 -8.07 -2.88
CA MET A 46 -2.33 -9.25 -3.61
C MET A 46 -1.19 -9.99 -4.31
N GLY A 47 -0.18 -9.27 -4.80
CA GLY A 47 1.03 -9.87 -5.38
C GLY A 47 1.90 -10.66 -4.37
N ALA A 48 1.80 -10.36 -3.08
CA ALA A 48 2.59 -11.01 -2.03
C ALA A 48 1.88 -12.23 -1.39
N ALA A 49 0.66 -12.57 -1.81
CA ALA A 49 -0.17 -13.66 -1.28
C ALA A 49 -0.17 -13.81 0.27
N PRO A 50 -0.40 -12.73 1.06
CA PRO A 50 -0.32 -12.79 2.51
C PRO A 50 -1.42 -13.66 3.13
N GLN A 51 -1.04 -14.52 4.08
CA GLN A 51 -1.99 -15.27 4.90
C GLN A 51 -2.52 -14.39 6.04
N TRP A 52 -3.72 -13.87 5.85
CA TRP A 52 -4.42 -13.06 6.84
C TRP A 52 -5.00 -13.92 7.95
N GLN A 53 -4.49 -13.76 9.16
CA GLN A 53 -4.96 -14.52 10.32
C GLN A 53 -6.17 -13.86 10.99
N ASN A 54 -6.25 -12.53 10.95
CA ASN A 54 -7.35 -11.76 11.53
C ASN A 54 -7.41 -10.34 10.93
N ARG A 55 -8.47 -9.61 11.28
CA ARG A 55 -8.71 -8.24 10.81
C ARG A 55 -7.64 -7.23 11.25
N ALA A 56 -7.04 -7.42 12.42
CA ALA A 56 -5.95 -6.56 12.89
C ALA A 56 -4.69 -6.74 12.03
N HIS A 57 -4.34 -7.99 11.69
CA HIS A 57 -3.25 -8.32 10.78
C HIS A 57 -3.48 -7.70 9.40
N PHE A 58 -4.71 -7.74 8.88
CA PHE A 58 -5.06 -7.06 7.63
C PHE A 58 -4.75 -5.55 7.67
N PHE A 59 -5.23 -4.83 8.68
CA PHE A 59 -4.98 -3.40 8.77
C PHE A 59 -3.51 -3.08 9.06
N ALA A 60 -2.82 -3.89 9.87
CA ALA A 60 -1.39 -3.72 10.15
C ALA A 60 -0.55 -3.84 8.87
N SER A 61 -0.81 -4.86 8.04
CA SER A 61 -0.05 -4.99 6.79
C SER A 61 -0.45 -3.93 5.77
N MET A 62 -1.75 -3.63 5.59
CA MET A 62 -2.17 -2.50 4.72
C MET A 62 -1.49 -1.20 5.14
N SER A 63 -1.36 -0.98 6.44
CA SER A 63 -0.66 0.16 7.01
C SER A 63 0.83 0.20 6.61
N LEU A 64 1.51 -0.95 6.58
CA LEU A 64 2.88 -1.08 6.08
C LEU A 64 2.99 -0.80 4.57
N TYR A 65 2.11 -1.39 3.76
CA TYR A 65 2.12 -1.19 2.30
C TYR A 65 1.80 0.26 1.91
N MET A 66 0.85 0.91 2.59
CA MET A 66 0.59 2.35 2.40
C MET A 66 1.83 3.20 2.69
N ARG A 67 2.59 2.85 3.74
CA ARG A 67 3.85 3.55 4.04
C ARG A 67 4.87 3.36 2.91
N ALA A 68 5.01 2.16 2.38
CA ALA A 68 5.92 1.87 1.28
C ALA A 68 5.56 2.70 0.02
N VAL A 69 4.28 2.68 -0.39
CA VAL A 69 3.78 3.49 -1.52
C VAL A 69 4.11 4.97 -1.33
N LEU A 70 3.86 5.53 -0.14
CA LEU A 70 4.17 6.94 0.13
C LEU A 70 5.66 7.25 0.07
N VAL A 71 6.53 6.33 0.52
CA VAL A 71 7.98 6.49 0.44
C VAL A 71 8.42 6.46 -1.02
N ASP A 72 7.91 5.54 -1.82
CA ASP A 72 8.22 5.45 -3.25
C ASP A 72 7.78 6.70 -4.00
N HIS A 73 6.57 7.21 -3.76
CA HIS A 73 6.11 8.47 -4.37
C HIS A 73 6.98 9.66 -3.99
N ALA A 74 7.41 9.74 -2.72
CA ALA A 74 8.33 10.81 -2.30
C ALA A 74 9.70 10.66 -2.97
N ARG A 75 10.22 9.43 -3.06
CA ARG A 75 11.48 9.12 -3.74
C ARG A 75 11.41 9.47 -5.23
N ALA A 76 10.34 9.07 -5.91
CA ALA A 76 10.08 9.38 -7.33
C ALA A 76 10.04 10.89 -7.57
N ARG A 77 9.28 11.65 -6.77
CA ARG A 77 9.20 13.12 -6.87
C ARG A 77 10.56 13.80 -6.64
N HIS A 78 11.41 13.24 -5.78
CA HIS A 78 12.77 13.74 -5.59
C HIS A 78 13.72 13.35 -6.74
N SER A 79 13.50 12.21 -7.40
CA SER A 79 14.27 11.80 -8.59
C SER A 79 13.89 12.59 -9.84
N GLU A 80 12.59 12.86 -10.05
CA GLU A 80 12.07 13.68 -11.16
C GLU A 80 12.64 15.11 -11.11
N ARG A 81 12.85 15.64 -9.90
CA ARG A 81 13.47 16.96 -9.69
C ARG A 81 14.99 17.00 -9.96
N ARG A 82 15.63 15.84 -10.20
CA ARG A 82 17.07 15.73 -10.48
C ARG A 82 17.40 15.08 -11.82
N GLY A 83 16.40 14.73 -12.64
CA GLY A 83 16.55 14.21 -14.00
C GLY A 83 16.25 12.70 -14.15
N SER A 84 15.16 12.39 -14.87
CA SER A 84 14.83 11.11 -15.58
C SER A 84 14.54 9.82 -14.76
N PRO A 85 13.85 8.80 -15.35
CA PRO A 85 12.87 7.95 -14.65
C PRO A 85 13.50 6.80 -13.87
N MET A 86 13.12 6.66 -12.60
CA MET A 86 13.45 5.46 -11.81
C MET A 86 12.49 4.33 -12.17
N LEU A 87 12.99 3.37 -12.97
CA LEU A 87 12.39 2.06 -13.19
C LEU A 87 12.10 1.37 -11.86
N HIS A 88 10.86 0.90 -11.72
CA HIS A 88 10.39 0.13 -10.57
C HIS A 88 11.06 -1.26 -10.63
N VAL A 89 12.03 -1.51 -9.76
CA VAL A 89 12.64 -2.84 -9.61
C VAL A 89 11.67 -3.73 -8.83
N THR A 90 11.06 -4.68 -9.54
CA THR A 90 10.45 -5.87 -8.94
C THR A 90 11.57 -6.80 -8.49
N LEU A 91 11.71 -7.03 -7.18
CA LEU A 91 12.58 -8.09 -6.68
C LEU A 91 11.95 -9.44 -7.03
N GLY A 92 12.30 -9.97 -8.20
CA GLY A 92 12.10 -11.37 -8.54
C GLY A 92 13.12 -12.20 -7.77
N THR A 93 12.68 -12.88 -6.70
CA THR A 93 13.48 -13.93 -6.08
C THR A 93 13.54 -15.11 -7.06
N LEU A 94 14.77 -15.51 -7.36
CA LEU A 94 15.16 -16.48 -8.37
C LEU A 94 14.50 -17.85 -8.16
N ALA A 95 14.03 -18.41 -9.27
CA ALA A 95 13.92 -19.86 -9.43
C ALA A 95 15.32 -20.47 -9.32
N THR A 96 15.46 -21.51 -8.50
CA THR A 96 16.49 -22.53 -8.63
C THR A 96 15.90 -23.84 -8.13
#